data_AF-A0A8X6XLC7-F1
#
_entry.id   AF-A0A8X6XLC7-F1
#
_cell.length_a   1.000
_cell.length_b   1.000
_cell.length_c   1.000
_cell.angle_alpha   90.00
_cell.angle_beta   90.00
_cell.angle_gamma   90.00
#
_symmetry.space_group_name_H-M   'P 1'
#
loop_
_entity.id
_entity.type
_entity.pdbx_description
1 polymer ?
#
loop_
_entity_poly.entity_id
_entity_poly.type
_entity_poly.pdbx_seq_one_letter_code
_entity_poly.pdbx_strand_id
1 'polypeptide(L)'
;MVVSPTGSRRVSKIVSAERGMNVTIICCISAIGFDLPPFLIFARKRILPELVGKAPTGIVGHCSDNGCSNEAHSSLFLNHFYLYVKPSKESSTLLIIDNHKTHIT
;
A
#
# COMPACT_ATOMS: atom_id res chain seq x y z
N MET A 1 -5.35 7.61 22.66
CA MET A 1 -5.83 7.95 24.02
C MET A 1 -5.39 9.38 24.31
N VAL A 2 -6.33 10.28 24.60
CA VAL A 2 -6.03 11.67 25.00
C VAL A 2 -6.35 11.77 26.48
N VAL A 3 -5.35 12.11 27.30
CA VAL A 3 -5.55 12.33 28.74
C VAL A 3 -5.45 13.83 28.97
N SER A 4 -6.50 14.42 29.54
CA SER A 4 -6.49 15.82 29.97
C SER A 4 -7.05 15.96 31.39
N PRO A 5 -6.58 16.94 32.17
CA PRO A 5 -7.16 17.24 33.47
C PRO A 5 -8.62 17.65 33.35
N THR A 6 -9.46 17.19 34.27
CA THR A 6 -10.89 17.50 34.35
C THR A 6 -11.09 19.01 34.41
N GLY A 7 -11.88 19.57 33.46
CA GLY A 7 -12.18 21.01 33.39
C GLY A 7 -11.50 21.80 32.27
N SER A 8 -10.65 21.16 31.47
CA SER A 8 -9.99 21.81 30.32
C SER A 8 -10.92 21.87 29.08
N ARG A 9 -11.35 23.08 28.70
CA ARG A 9 -12.28 23.34 27.55
C ARG A 9 -11.60 23.49 26.19
N ARG A 10 -10.26 23.36 26.11
CA ARG A 10 -9.48 23.39 24.86
C ARG A 10 -8.58 22.16 24.78
N VAL A 11 -9.21 21.00 24.60
CA VAL A 11 -8.50 19.80 24.17
C VAL A 11 -8.45 19.83 22.64
N SER A 12 -7.43 20.48 22.08
CA SER A 12 -7.17 20.36 20.65
C SER A 12 -6.69 18.93 20.37
N LYS A 13 -7.58 18.09 19.82
CA LYS A 13 -7.22 16.78 19.30
C LYS A 13 -6.07 17.00 18.30
N ILE A 14 -4.93 16.36 18.53
CA ILE A 14 -3.84 16.32 17.54
C ILE A 14 -4.33 15.41 16.40
N VAL A 15 -5.24 15.91 15.55
CA VAL A 15 -5.73 15.18 14.37
C VAL A 15 -4.84 15.43 13.15
N SER A 16 -4.12 16.55 13.17
CA SER A 16 -3.36 17.04 12.02
C SER A 16 -2.07 16.24 11.76
N ALA A 17 -1.43 15.71 12.81
CA ALA A 17 -0.16 15.00 12.67
C ALA A 17 -0.29 13.63 11.99
N GLU A 18 -1.48 13.01 11.99
CA GLU A 18 -1.76 11.76 11.27
C GLU A 18 -2.02 12.01 9.77
N ARG A 19 -2.45 13.23 9.42
CA ARG A 19 -2.92 13.61 8.09
C ARG A 19 -1.75 14.06 7.21
N GLY A 20 -0.84 13.14 6.91
CA GLY A 20 0.30 13.40 6.03
C GLY A 20 1.40 12.34 5.99
N MET A 21 1.27 11.26 6.78
CA MET A 21 2.30 10.21 6.92
C MET A 21 1.79 8.79 6.62
N ASN A 22 0.63 8.63 6.00
CA ASN A 22 0.14 7.29 5.67
C ASN A 22 0.79 6.78 4.38
N VAL A 23 1.30 5.55 4.46
CA VAL A 23 1.77 4.76 3.31
C VAL A 23 0.83 3.57 3.20
N THR A 24 0.17 3.44 2.05
CA THR A 24 -0.63 2.24 1.76
C THR A 24 0.31 1.15 1.25
N ILE A 25 0.14 -0.06 1.78
CA ILE A 25 0.92 -1.23 1.39
C ILE A 25 -0.07 -2.23 0.79
N ILE A 26 0.23 -2.70 -0.42
CA ILE A 26 -0.45 -3.84 -1.03
C ILE A 26 0.48 -5.04 -0.89
N CYS A 27 0.03 -6.06 -0.15
CA CYS A 27 0.74 -7.31 0.08
C CYS A 27 -0.05 -8.49 -0.50
N CYS A 28 0.65 -9.52 -0.95
CA CYS A 28 0.06 -10.78 -1.37
C CYS A 28 0.86 -11.93 -0.76
N ILE A 29 0.17 -12.86 -0.12
CA ILE A 29 0.77 -13.99 0.60
C ILE A 29 0.08 -15.27 0.13
N SER A 30 0.83 -16.34 -0.07
CA SER A 30 0.30 -17.66 -0.40
C SER A 30 0.09 -18.53 0.84
N ALA A 31 -0.75 -19.55 0.72
CA ALA A 31 -0.99 -20.51 1.81
C ALA A 31 0.27 -21.30 2.23
N ILE A 32 1.25 -21.44 1.33
CA ILE A 32 2.52 -22.15 1.60
C ILE A 32 3.60 -21.23 2.21
N GLY A 33 3.27 -19.97 2.49
CA GLY A 33 4.18 -19.01 3.13
C GLY A 33 5.07 -18.22 2.18
N PHE A 34 4.86 -18.30 0.86
CA PHE A 34 5.48 -17.36 -0.08
C PHE A 34 4.89 -15.96 0.09
N ASP A 35 5.75 -14.97 0.30
CA ASP A 35 5.43 -13.54 0.36
C ASP A 35 5.88 -12.82 -0.92
N LEU A 36 4.93 -12.10 -1.53
CA LEU A 36 5.23 -11.21 -2.65
C LEU A 36 5.91 -9.94 -2.11
N PRO A 37 7.01 -9.44 -2.71
CA PRO A 37 7.60 -8.16 -2.32
C PRO A 37 6.54 -7.06 -2.25
N PRO A 38 6.46 -6.27 -1.16
CA PRO A 38 5.41 -5.27 -0.99
C PRO A 38 5.37 -4.20 -2.09
N PHE A 39 4.15 -3.76 -2.42
CA PHE A 39 3.89 -2.62 -3.30
C PHE A 39 3.45 -1.42 -2.45
N LEU A 40 4.24 -0.35 -2.44
CA LEU A 40 4.04 0.82 -1.58
C LEU A 40 3.41 1.98 -2.35
N ILE A 41 2.47 2.67 -1.70
CA ILE A 41 1.81 3.87 -2.22
C ILE A 41 1.96 4.98 -1.19
N PHE A 42 2.70 6.03 -1.55
CA PHE A 42 2.94 7.20 -0.72
C PHE A 42 1.94 8.31 -1.04
N ALA A 43 1.43 9.00 0.00
CA ALA A 43 0.58 10.19 -0.13
C ALA A 43 1.38 11.41 -0.62
N ARG A 44 1.75 11.44 -1.90
CA ARG A 44 2.62 12.46 -2.53
C ARG A 44 2.28 12.65 -4.00
N LYS A 45 2.70 13.79 -4.55
CA LYS A 45 2.58 14.09 -5.99
C LYS A 45 3.73 13.54 -6.84
N ARG A 46 4.88 13.28 -6.23
CA ARG A 46 6.11 12.86 -6.92
C ARG A 46 6.82 11.80 -6.11
N ILE A 47 7.30 10.76 -6.81
CA ILE A 47 8.17 9.76 -6.23
C ILE A 47 9.58 10.36 -6.07
N LEU A 48 10.16 10.19 -4.88
CA LEU A 48 11.56 10.50 -4.62
C LEU A 48 12.30 9.16 -4.49
N PRO A 49 13.48 8.99 -5.10
CA PRO A 49 14.25 7.74 -5.01
C PRO A 49 14.53 7.31 -3.56
N GLU A 50 14.68 8.27 -2.65
CA GLU A 50 14.91 8.06 -1.23
C GLU A 50 13.79 7.28 -0.53
N LEU A 51 12.55 7.33 -1.04
CA LEU A 51 11.39 6.65 -0.43
C LEU A 51 11.52 5.12 -0.48
N VAL A 52 12.24 4.61 -1.46
CA VAL A 52 12.55 3.18 -1.61
C VAL A 52 14.05 2.90 -1.57
N GLY A 53 14.89 3.92 -1.36
CA GLY A 53 16.34 3.83 -1.48
C GLY A 53 17.02 2.90 -0.46
N LYS A 54 16.34 2.59 0.66
CA LYS A 54 16.80 1.61 1.66
C LYS A 54 15.86 0.41 1.77
N ALA A 55 14.92 0.27 0.83
CA ALA A 55 13.97 -0.84 0.84
C ALA A 55 14.68 -2.14 0.43
N PRO A 56 14.28 -3.29 1.01
CA PRO A 56 14.68 -4.60 0.51
C PRO A 56 14.45 -4.75 -1.00
N THR A 57 15.27 -5.61 -1.62
CA THR A 57 15.19 -5.88 -3.06
C THR A 57 13.78 -6.30 -3.47
N GLY A 58 13.28 -5.69 -4.54
CA GLY A 58 11.99 -6.01 -5.13
C GLY A 58 10.82 -5.20 -4.60
N ILE A 59 10.99 -4.38 -3.55
CA ILE A 59 9.96 -3.41 -3.17
C ILE A 59 9.85 -2.31 -4.21
N VAL A 60 8.64 -2.02 -4.63
CA VAL A 60 8.32 -0.94 -5.57
C VAL A 60 7.48 0.13 -4.88
N GLY A 61 7.74 1.39 -5.22
CA GLY A 61 7.08 2.55 -4.61
C GLY A 61 6.44 3.45 -5.66
N HIS A 62 5.16 3.75 -5.45
CA HIS A 62 4.37 4.66 -6.25
C HIS A 62 3.77 5.78 -5.38
N CYS A 63 3.17 6.78 -6.02
CA CYS A 63 2.63 7.94 -5.34
C CYS A 63 1.18 8.21 -5.78
N SER A 64 0.36 8.61 -4.82
CA SER A 64 -1.02 9.03 -5.03
C SER A 64 -1.29 10.30 -4.25
N ASP A 65 -2.13 11.19 -4.77
CA ASP A 65 -2.44 12.48 -4.12
C ASP A 65 -2.97 12.33 -2.69
N ASN A 66 -3.74 11.26 -2.43
CA ASN A 66 -4.32 10.96 -1.12
C ASN A 66 -3.66 9.77 -0.41
N GLY A 67 -2.66 9.14 -1.03
CA GLY A 67 -2.00 7.93 -0.51
C GLY A 67 -2.77 6.63 -0.70
N CYS A 68 -4.01 6.68 -1.21
CA CYS A 68 -4.80 5.49 -1.48
C CYS A 68 -4.48 4.90 -2.87
N SER A 69 -4.71 3.60 -3.01
CA SER A 69 -4.68 2.92 -4.31
C SER A 69 -5.79 3.42 -5.24
N ASN A 70 -5.54 3.26 -6.54
CA ASN A 70 -6.49 3.53 -7.61
C ASN A 70 -6.33 2.45 -8.69
N GLU A 71 -7.11 2.54 -9.76
CA GLU A 71 -7.10 1.60 -10.88
C GLU A 71 -5.71 1.42 -11.51
N ALA A 72 -4.99 2.52 -11.78
CA ALA A 72 -3.64 2.46 -12.34
C ALA A 72 -2.67 1.71 -11.40
N HIS A 73 -2.78 1.90 -10.09
CA HIS A 73 -2.00 1.14 -9.11
C HIS A 73 -2.35 -0.35 -9.13
N SER A 74 -3.62 -0.71 -9.36
CA SER A 74 -4.03 -2.12 -9.49
C SER A 74 -3.36 -2.77 -10.70
N SER A 75 -3.34 -2.13 -11.87
CA SER A 75 -2.67 -2.67 -13.06
C SER A 75 -1.15 -2.80 -12.84
N LEU A 76 -0.53 -1.81 -12.20
CA LEU A 76 0.89 -1.86 -11.84
C LEU A 76 1.19 -3.00 -10.85
N PHE A 77 0.31 -3.19 -9.87
CA PHE A 77 0.39 -4.31 -8.94
C PHE A 77 0.23 -5.66 -9.64
N LEU A 78 -0.66 -5.80 -10.63
CA LEU A 78 -0.80 -7.05 -11.39
C LEU A 78 0.45 -7.38 -12.23
N ASN A 79 1.10 -6.36 -12.80
CA ASN A 79 2.39 -6.57 -13.47
C ASN A 79 3.46 -7.02 -12.47
N HIS A 80 3.51 -6.39 -11.29
CA HIS A 80 4.39 -6.79 -10.19
C HIS A 80 4.11 -8.22 -9.76
N PHE A 81 2.84 -8.59 -9.56
CA PHE A 81 2.41 -9.95 -9.25
C PHE A 81 2.88 -10.94 -10.30
N TYR A 82 2.67 -10.66 -11.59
CA TYR A 82 3.09 -11.53 -12.68
C TYR A 82 4.61 -11.75 -12.71
N LEU A 83 5.41 -10.70 -12.46
CA LEU A 83 6.86 -10.77 -12.47
C LEU A 83 7.43 -11.73 -11.41
N TYR A 84 6.83 -11.77 -10.22
CA TYR A 84 7.33 -12.59 -9.11
C TYR A 84 6.63 -13.94 -8.99
N VAL A 85 5.32 -14.00 -9.16
CA VAL A 85 4.53 -15.26 -9.04
C VAL A 85 4.69 -16.11 -10.29
N LYS A 86 4.86 -15.49 -11.47
CA LYS A 86 5.04 -16.17 -12.76
C LYS A 86 4.00 -17.27 -13.01
N PRO A 87 2.70 -16.96 -12.90
CA PRO A 87 1.66 -17.95 -13.15
C PRO A 87 1.76 -18.47 -14.60
N SER A 88 1.65 -19.79 -14.76
CA SER A 88 1.65 -20.46 -16.06
C SER A 88 0.47 -21.42 -16.18
N LYS A 89 0.31 -22.08 -17.34
CA LYS A 89 -0.73 -23.10 -17.52
C LYS A 89 -0.44 -24.35 -16.67
N GLU A 90 0.83 -24.66 -16.49
CA GLU A 90 1.34 -25.81 -15.74
C GLU A 90 1.36 -25.54 -14.23
N SER A 91 1.50 -24.27 -13.84
CA SER A 91 1.47 -23.81 -12.45
C SER A 91 0.49 -22.66 -12.30
N SER A 92 -0.80 -22.97 -12.36
CA SER A 92 -1.86 -21.97 -12.22
C SER A 92 -1.89 -21.39 -10.81
N THR A 93 -2.16 -20.09 -10.71
CA THR A 93 -2.28 -19.39 -9.43
C THR A 93 -3.63 -18.69 -9.34
N LEU A 94 -4.29 -18.83 -8.19
CA LEU A 94 -5.52 -18.10 -7.86
C LEU A 94 -5.17 -16.86 -7.03
N LEU A 95 -5.45 -15.68 -7.57
CA LEU A 95 -5.35 -14.42 -6.85
C LEU A 95 -6.74 -14.05 -6.31
N ILE A 96 -6.86 -13.94 -4.99
CA ILE A 96 -8.10 -13.56 -4.30
C ILE A 96 -7.97 -12.10 -3.85
N ILE A 97 -8.87 -11.25 -4.32
CA ILE A 97 -8.93 -9.83 -3.99
C ILE A 97 -10.37 -9.50 -3.58
N ASP A 98 -10.56 -8.47 -2.77
CA ASP A 98 -11.89 -7.98 -2.45
C ASP A 98 -12.60 -7.33 -3.66
N ASN A 99 -13.88 -7.01 -3.50
CA ASN A 99 -14.71 -6.44 -4.55
C ASN A 99 -14.58 -4.90 -4.65
N HIS A 100 -13.43 -4.31 -4.28
CA HIS A 100 -13.24 -2.88 -4.43
C HIS A 100 -13.15 -2.48 -5.91
N LYS A 101 -13.84 -1.39 -6.29
CA LYS A 101 -13.99 -0.99 -7.70
C LYS A 101 -12.66 -0.83 -8.45
N THR A 102 -11.60 -0.43 -7.74
CA THR A 102 -10.28 -0.26 -8.35
C THR A 102 -9.64 -1.56 -8.82
N HIS A 103 -10.17 -2.72 -8.44
CA HIS A 103 -9.63 -4.03 -8.82
C HIS A 103 -10.33 -4.64 -10.04
N ILE A 104 -11.47 -4.08 -10.46
CA ILE A 104 -12.36 -4.67 -11.46
C ILE A 104 -12.28 -3.93 -12.80
N THR A 105 -12.02 -2.62 -12.75
CA THR A 105 -11.89 -1.75 -13.92
C THR A 105 -10.49 -1.87 -14.52
#